data_AF-A0A3S8VPI8-F1
#
_entry.id   AF-A0A3S8VPI8-F1
#
_cell.length_a   1.000
_cell.length_b   1.000
_cell.length_c   1.000
_cell.angle_alpha   90.00
_cell.angle_beta   90.00
_cell.angle_gamma   90.00
#
_symmetry.space_group_name_H-M   'P 1'
#
loop_
_entity.id
_entity.type
_entity.pdbx_description
1 polymer ?
#
loop_
_entity_poly.entity_id
_entity_poly.type
_entity_poly.pdbx_seq_one_letter_code
_entity_poly.pdbx_strand_id
1 'polypeptide(L)' 'MTNSTTTDLRRELAKAHEALAAAEIHLARHAEANAALHCASTVMYSPLHAKVQAARVGIEHALRRTPTDAPKES' A
#
# COMPACT_ATOMS: atom_id res chain seq x y z
N MET A 1 -23.24 17.78 4.82
CA MET A 1 -22.51 17.66 3.53
C MET A 1 -21.10 17.06 3.67
N THR A 2 -20.52 16.92 4.87
CA THR A 2 -19.16 16.41 5.10
C THR A 2 -18.98 14.90 4.92
N ASN A 3 -20.02 14.11 5.19
CA ASN A 3 -19.92 12.64 5.25
C ASN A 3 -19.66 11.97 3.87
N SER A 4 -20.15 12.58 2.79
CA SER A 4 -19.87 12.06 1.43
C SER A 4 -18.39 12.15 1.09
N THR A 5 -17.76 13.30 1.36
CA THR A 5 -16.35 13.56 1.04
C THR A 5 -15.40 12.66 1.85
N THR A 6 -15.71 12.39 3.12
CA THR A 6 -14.91 11.50 3.97
C THR A 6 -15.00 10.04 3.53
N THR A 7 -16.20 9.59 3.12
CA THR A 7 -16.40 8.25 2.54
C THR A 7 -15.62 8.09 1.23
N ASP A 8 -15.64 9.11 0.37
CA ASP A 8 -14.86 9.14 -0.86
C ASP A 8 -13.35 9.06 -0.59
N LEU A 9 -12.85 9.84 0.38
CA LEU A 9 -11.44 9.81 0.76
C LEU A 9 -11.00 8.43 1.26
N ARG A 10 -11.78 7.80 2.15
CA ARG A 10 -11.45 6.48 2.69
C ARG A 10 -11.39 5.42 1.58
N ARG A 11 -12.32 5.46 0.64
CA ARG A 11 -12.35 4.55 -0.52
C ARG A 11 -11.12 4.74 -1.41
N GLU A 12 -10.74 5.98 -1.73
CA GLU A 12 -9.56 6.22 -2.56
C GLU A 12 -8.26 5.84 -1.84
N LEU A 13 -8.17 6.04 -0.52
CA LEU A 13 -7.05 5.55 0.28
C LEU A 13 -6.97 4.01 0.28
N ALA A 14 -8.10 3.31 0.36
CA ALA A 14 -8.12 1.84 0.30
C ALA A 14 -7.64 1.32 -1.06
N LYS A 15 -8.13 1.90 -2.16
CA LYS A 15 -7.65 1.56 -3.52
C LYS A 15 -6.14 1.78 -3.67
N ALA A 16 -5.65 2.92 -3.17
CA ALA A 16 -4.22 3.22 -3.20
C ALA A 16 -3.40 2.23 -2.37
N HIS A 17 -3.91 1.80 -1.21
CA HIS A 17 -3.27 0.76 -0.39
C HIS A 17 -3.16 -0.58 -1.15
N GLU A 18 -4.25 -1.02 -1.78
CA GLU A 18 -4.26 -2.24 -2.59
C GLU A 18 -3.28 -2.18 -3.77
N ALA A 19 -3.26 -1.06 -4.48
CA ALA A 19 -2.33 -0.85 -5.60
C ALA A 19 -0.86 -0.88 -5.13
N LEU A 20 -0.53 -0.25 -4.00
CA LEU A 20 0.82 -0.30 -3.43
C LEU A 20 1.19 -1.71 -2.96
N ALA A 21 0.25 -2.47 -2.39
CA ALA A 21 0.48 -3.85 -2.01
C ALA A 21 0.80 -4.74 -3.22
N ALA A 22 0.06 -4.58 -4.32
CA ALA A 22 0.34 -5.28 -5.57
C ALA A 22 1.71 -4.90 -6.16
N ALA A 23 2.06 -3.61 -6.12
CA ALA A 23 3.35 -3.12 -6.57
C ALA A 23 4.52 -3.69 -5.75
N GLU A 24 4.38 -3.77 -4.42
CA GLU A 24 5.39 -4.37 -3.54
C GLU A 24 5.63 -5.84 -3.90
N ILE A 25 4.56 -6.63 -4.05
CA ILE A 25 4.65 -8.04 -4.44
C ILE A 25 5.35 -8.19 -5.79
N HIS A 26 4.99 -7.36 -6.77
CA HIS A 26 5.62 -7.39 -8.09
C HIS A 26 7.11 -7.08 -8.01
N LEU A 27 7.50 -6.02 -7.29
CA LEU A 27 8.90 -5.61 -7.13
C LEU A 27 9.73 -6.67 -6.39
N ALA A 28 9.16 -7.30 -5.36
CA ALA A 28 9.83 -8.37 -4.64
C ALA A 28 10.08 -9.58 -5.55
N ARG A 29 9.05 -10.05 -6.26
CA ARG A 29 9.16 -11.16 -7.23
C ARG A 29 10.16 -10.86 -8.34
N HIS A 30 10.19 -9.62 -8.83
CA HIS A 30 11.16 -9.20 -9.84
C HIS A 30 12.59 -9.28 -9.29
N ALA A 31 12.82 -8.82 -8.06
CA ALA A 31 14.14 -8.91 -7.42
C ALA A 31 14.57 -10.37 -7.19
N GLU A 32 13.66 -11.22 -6.72
CA GLU A 32 13.89 -12.66 -6.53
C GLU A 32 14.19 -13.38 -7.85
N ALA A 33 13.42 -13.11 -8.90
CA ALA A 33 13.65 -13.67 -10.22
C ALA A 33 15.01 -13.26 -10.79
N ASN A 34 15.41 -12.00 -10.61
CA ASN A 34 16.71 -11.50 -11.03
C ASN A 34 17.85 -12.18 -10.26
N ALA A 35 17.71 -12.34 -8.94
CA ALA A 35 18.68 -13.06 -8.12
C ALA A 35 18.83 -14.52 -8.57
N ALA A 36 17.71 -15.21 -8.84
CA ALA A 36 17.70 -16.58 -9.35
C ALA A 36 18.38 -16.70 -10.72
N LEU A 37 18.08 -15.78 -11.65
CA LEU A 37 18.71 -15.73 -12.97
C LEU A 37 20.24 -15.62 -12.88
N HIS A 38 20.73 -14.87 -11.91
CA HIS A 38 22.16 -14.66 -11.69
C HIS A 38 22.79 -15.63 -10.68
N CYS A 39 22.05 -16.64 -10.20
CA CYS A 39 22.51 -17.56 -9.16
C CYS A 39 23.08 -16.83 -7.93
N ALA A 40 22.54 -15.66 -7.61
CA ALA A 40 22.98 -14.86 -6.48
C ALA A 40 22.54 -15.51 -5.17
N SER A 41 23.43 -15.52 -4.17
CA SER A 41 23.11 -16.02 -2.83
C SER A 41 22.24 -15.06 -2.02
N THR A 42 22.10 -13.81 -2.47
CA THR A 42 21.33 -12.75 -1.81
C THR A 42 20.46 -11.99 -2.80
N VAL A 43 19.27 -11.59 -2.34
CA VAL A 43 18.34 -10.76 -3.12
C VAL A 43 18.56 -9.29 -2.76
N MET A 44 18.86 -8.48 -3.77
CA MET A 44 18.98 -7.03 -3.62
C MET A 44 17.70 -6.35 -4.10
N TYR A 45 16.96 -5.77 -3.17
CA TYR A 45 15.74 -5.02 -3.47
C TYR A 45 16.08 -3.60 -3.94
N SER A 46 15.35 -3.11 -4.94
CA SER A 46 15.54 -1.75 -5.43
C SER A 46 15.09 -0.72 -4.38
N PRO A 47 15.66 0.50 -4.38
CA PRO A 47 15.17 1.59 -3.53
C PRO A 47 13.68 1.92 -3.71
N LEU A 48 13.12 1.61 -4.88
CA LEU A 48 11.70 1.77 -5.16
C LEU A 48 10.84 0.85 -4.27
N HIS A 49 11.28 -0.39 -4.02
CA HIS A 49 10.59 -1.33 -3.14
C HIS A 49 10.43 -0.73 -1.72
N ALA A 50 11.50 -0.17 -1.16
CA ALA A 50 11.47 0.49 0.15
C ALA A 50 10.53 1.72 0.16
N LYS A 51 10.51 2.51 -0.92
CA LYS A 51 9.59 3.65 -1.05
C LYS A 51 8.13 3.22 -1.11
N VAL A 52 7.82 2.13 -1.82
CA VAL A 52 6.47 1.55 -1.89
C VAL A 52 6.02 1.06 -0.50
N GLN A 53 6.90 0.36 0.23
CA GLN A 53 6.61 -0.05 1.61
C GLN A 53 6.32 1.13 2.53
N ALA A 54 7.17 2.16 2.50
CA ALA A 54 6.98 3.36 3.31
C ALA A 54 5.67 4.09 2.97
N ALA A 55 5.34 4.21 1.68
CA ALA A 55 4.08 4.79 1.23
C ALA A 55 2.87 3.97 1.74
N ARG A 56 2.95 2.63 1.69
CA ARG A 56 1.86 1.76 2.15
C ARG A 56 1.61 1.94 3.65
N VAL A 57 2.67 1.96 4.46
CA VAL A 57 2.57 2.26 5.91
C VAL A 57 1.94 3.64 6.14
N GLY A 58 2.32 4.65 5.36
CA GLY A 58 1.71 5.98 5.41
C GLY A 58 0.19 5.96 5.16
N ILE A 59 -0.26 5.21 4.15
CA ILE A 59 -1.70 5.05 3.85
C ILE A 59 -2.42 4.28 4.97
N GLU A 60 -1.81 3.26 5.57
CA GLU A 60 -2.39 2.56 6.72
C GLU A 60 -2.59 3.48 7.92
N HIS A 61 -1.65 4.40 8.16
CA HIS A 61 -1.81 5.44 9.18
C HIS A 61 -2.94 6.42 8.82
N ALA A 62 -3.04 6.83 7.56
CA ALA A 62 -4.12 7.69 7.09
C ALA A 62 -5.50 7.01 7.25
N LEU A 63 -5.65 5.78 6.79
CA LEU A 63 -6.88 4.98 6.90
C LEU A 63 -7.35 4.78 8.36
N ARG A 64 -6.42 4.62 9.30
CA ARG A 64 -6.73 4.54 10.73
C ARG A 64 -7.27 5.85 11.32
N ARG A 65 -6.88 6.98 10.73
CA ARG A 65 -7.29 8.32 11.16
C ARG A 65 -8.53 8.84 10.43
N THR A 66 -8.87 8.27 9.29
CA THR A 66 -10.09 8.62 8.55
C THR A 66 -11.28 7.90 9.20
N PRO A 67 -12.22 8.63 9.81
CA PRO A 67 -13.38 8.03 10.47
C PRO A 67 -14.19 7.23 9.46
N THR A 68 -14.74 6.11 9.94
CA THR A 68 -15.74 5.36 9.19
C THR A 68 -17.07 6.03 9.50
N ASP A 69 -17.74 6.60 8.49
CA ASP A 69 -19.11 7.12 8.63
C ASP A 69 -20.07 5.93 8.83
N ALA A 70 -19.97 5.24 9.95
CA ALA A 70 -21.01 4.36 10.42
C ALA A 70 -22.10 5.26 11.04
N PRO A 71 -23.38 5.16 10.60
CA PRO A 71 -24.45 5.87 11.26
C PRO A 71 -24.47 5.44 12.73
N LYS A 72 -24.36 6.41 13.64
CA LYS A 72 -24.67 6.18 15.05
C LYS A 72 -26.19 6.00 15.12
N GLU A 73 -26.66 4.76 15.13
CA GLU A 73 -28.01 4.45 15.57
C GLU A 73 -28.20 5.07 16.96
N SER A 74 -29.20 5.96 17.06
CA SER A 74 -29.58 6.69 18.27
C SER A 74 -30.69 5.95 18.99
#